data_AF-A0A8C9WZS4-F1
#
_entry.id   AF-A0A8C9WZS4-F1
#
_cell.length_a   1.000
_cell.length_b   1.000
_cell.length_c   1.000
_cell.angle_alpha   90.00
_cell.angle_beta   90.00
_cell.angle_gamma   90.00
#
_symmetry.space_group_name_H-M   'P 1'
#
loop_
_entity.id
_entity.type
_entity.pdbx_description
1 polymer ?
#
loop_
_entity_poly.entity_id
_entity_poly.type
_entity_poly.pdbx_seq_one_letter_code
_entity_poly.pdbx_strand_id
1 'polypeptide(L)'
;MRRKEKRLLQFAGLLIAALLFLPNVGLWSLYRDRVFDNSPDTVDGPGGILRTQVRKSLVGLDGVRRTDWHDYEAMRRDAARSGNGEQGKAFPLTETDRVDQAYRENGFNIYISDQISLNRSLPDIRHANCKQKLYAEKLPNTSIIIPFHNEGWSSLLRTVHSVLNRSPPQLIAEVILVDDFSDKDNTPPPCARKYHFVQILRRVLEF
;
A
#
# COMPACT_ATOMS: atom_id res chain seq x y z
N MET A 1 -63.54 -0.44 13.61
CA MET A 1 -62.75 -1.70 13.66
C MET A 1 -62.28 -1.96 15.08
N ARG A 2 -62.68 -3.10 15.64
CA ARG A 2 -62.31 -3.53 17.00
C ARG A 2 -60.79 -3.75 17.05
N ARG A 3 -60.11 -3.36 18.13
CA ARG A 3 -58.63 -3.43 18.27
C ARG A 3 -58.03 -4.80 17.89
N LYS A 4 -58.81 -5.88 18.01
CA LYS A 4 -58.44 -7.25 17.61
C LYS A 4 -58.33 -7.41 16.08
N GLU A 5 -59.21 -6.77 15.31
CA GLU A 5 -59.19 -6.81 13.83
C GLU A 5 -57.97 -6.08 13.26
N LYS A 6 -57.57 -4.95 13.88
CA LYS A 6 -56.37 -4.21 13.47
C LYS A 6 -55.09 -5.03 13.66
N ARG A 7 -55.00 -5.80 14.75
CA ARG A 7 -53.86 -6.70 15.00
C ARG A 7 -53.84 -7.85 14.00
N LEU A 8 -54.99 -8.43 13.69
CA LEU A 8 -55.12 -9.47 12.65
C LEU A 8 -54.67 -8.98 11.28
N LEU A 9 -55.08 -7.78 10.88
CA LEU A 9 -54.65 -7.14 9.64
C LEU A 9 -53.14 -6.84 9.63
N GLN A 10 -52.56 -6.42 10.76
CA GLN A 10 -51.10 -6.21 10.86
C GLN A 10 -50.31 -7.53 10.77
N PHE A 11 -50.77 -8.59 11.43
CA PHE A 11 -50.13 -9.91 11.33
C PHE A 11 -50.24 -10.49 9.91
N ALA A 12 -51.40 -10.36 9.27
CA ALA A 12 -51.58 -10.77 7.89
C ALA A 12 -50.66 -9.99 6.93
N GLY A 13 -50.53 -8.67 7.13
CA GLY A 13 -49.62 -7.84 6.34
C GLY A 13 -48.14 -8.22 6.48
N LEU A 14 -47.68 -8.48 7.71
CA LEU A 14 -46.31 -8.94 7.96
C LEU A 14 -46.04 -10.32 7.36
N LEU A 15 -47.01 -11.22 7.39
CA LEU A 15 -46.88 -12.57 6.83
C LEU A 15 -46.82 -12.54 5.30
N ILE A 16 -47.60 -11.68 4.66
CA ILE A 16 -47.55 -11.46 3.21
C ILE A 16 -46.21 -10.82 2.81
N ALA A 17 -45.72 -9.83 3.57
CA ALA A 17 -44.42 -9.23 3.31
C ALA A 17 -43.29 -10.27 3.45
N ALA A 18 -43.33 -11.10 4.49
CA ALA A 18 -42.38 -12.19 4.67
C ALA A 18 -42.41 -13.18 3.49
N LEU A 19 -43.59 -13.59 3.03
CA LEU A 19 -43.73 -14.51 1.89
C LEU A 19 -43.27 -13.90 0.56
N LEU A 20 -43.38 -12.58 0.37
CA LEU A 20 -42.91 -11.90 -0.85
C LEU A 20 -41.40 -11.64 -0.83
N PHE A 21 -40.82 -11.32 0.32
CA PHE A 21 -39.42 -10.91 0.43
C PHE A 21 -38.47 -12.05 0.82
N LEU A 22 -38.88 -13.06 1.59
CA LEU A 22 -38.01 -14.17 1.99
C LEU A 22 -37.51 -15.06 0.82
N PRO A 23 -38.32 -15.39 -0.21
CA PRO A 23 -37.86 -16.21 -1.32
C PRO A 23 -36.75 -15.53 -2.14
N ASN A 24 -36.81 -14.20 -2.29
CA ASN A 24 -35.84 -13.43 -3.06
C ASN A 24 -34.54 -13.16 -2.31
N VAL A 25 -34.57 -13.10 -0.98
CA VAL A 25 -33.36 -12.93 -0.16
C VAL A 25 -32.59 -14.25 -0.01
N GLY A 26 -33.30 -15.39 0.09
CA GLY A 26 -32.69 -16.71 0.13
C GLY A 26 -31.99 -17.09 -1.18
N LEU A 27 -32.61 -16.76 -2.33
CA LEU A 27 -32.01 -17.00 -3.64
C LEU A 27 -30.80 -16.10 -3.91
N TRP A 28 -30.81 -14.85 -3.41
CA TRP A 28 -29.67 -13.93 -3.52
C TRP A 28 -28.47 -14.36 -2.66
N SER A 29 -28.71 -14.97 -1.49
CA SER A 29 -27.63 -15.55 -0.68
C SER A 29 -26.97 -16.74 -1.40
N LEU A 30 -27.76 -17.65 -1.99
CA LEU A 30 -27.26 -18.79 -2.75
C LEU A 30 -26.57 -18.40 -4.08
N TYR A 31 -27.04 -17.32 -4.72
CA TYR A 31 -26.39 -16.76 -5.91
C TYR A 31 -25.04 -16.13 -5.58
N ARG A 32 -24.93 -15.42 -4.45
CA ARG A 32 -23.66 -14.84 -4.00
C ARG A 32 -22.63 -15.93 -3.69
N ASP A 33 -23.03 -17.03 -3.06
CA ASP A 33 -22.09 -18.10 -2.72
C ASP A 33 -21.59 -18.86 -3.97
N ARG A 34 -22.45 -19.09 -4.98
CA ARG A 34 -22.02 -19.70 -6.26
C ARG A 34 -21.13 -18.82 -7.13
N VAL A 35 -21.16 -17.51 -7.00
CA VAL A 35 -20.28 -16.61 -7.76
C VAL A 35 -18.87 -16.58 -7.16
N PHE A 36 -18.71 -16.85 -5.86
CA PHE A 36 -17.40 -16.93 -5.21
C PHE A 36 -16.74 -18.32 -5.28
N ASP A 37 -17.51 -19.40 -5.48
CA ASP A 37 -16.96 -20.76 -5.63
C ASP A 37 -16.66 -21.19 -7.08
N ASN A 38 -17.07 -20.43 -8.09
CA ASN A 38 -16.75 -20.73 -9.50
C ASN A 38 -15.45 -20.08 -10.00
N SER A 39 -14.48 -19.89 -9.11
CA SER A 39 -13.08 -19.73 -9.52
C SER A 39 -12.50 -21.14 -9.71
N PRO A 40 -11.96 -21.50 -10.88
CA PRO A 40 -11.52 -22.86 -11.14
C PRO A 40 -10.19 -23.12 -10.42
N ASP A 41 -10.26 -23.57 -9.16
CA ASP A 41 -9.16 -24.24 -8.49
C ASP A 41 -9.56 -25.68 -8.22
N THR A 42 -9.15 -26.60 -9.10
CA THR A 42 -8.89 -28.01 -8.71
C THR A 42 -8.02 -28.67 -9.77
N VAL A 43 -6.84 -29.15 -9.37
CA VAL A 43 -6.56 -30.61 -9.29
C VAL A 43 -5.53 -30.84 -8.17
N ASP A 44 -5.97 -31.44 -7.07
CA ASP A 44 -5.08 -32.17 -6.16
C ASP A 44 -5.24 -33.68 -6.44
N GLY A 45 -4.12 -34.36 -6.64
CA GLY A 45 -4.00 -35.82 -6.68
C GLY A 45 -2.80 -36.25 -5.82
N PRO A 46 -2.87 -37.41 -5.15
CA PRO A 46 -1.88 -37.79 -4.14
C PRO A 46 -0.63 -38.38 -4.82
N GLY A 47 0.43 -37.59 -4.90
CA GLY A 47 1.72 -38.03 -5.41
C GLY A 47 2.79 -36.98 -5.14
N GLY A 48 3.70 -37.27 -4.21
CA GLY A 48 4.85 -36.42 -3.94
C GLY A 48 5.72 -36.30 -5.19
N ILE A 49 5.80 -35.09 -5.75
CA ILE A 49 6.78 -34.73 -6.77
C ILE A 49 7.39 -33.38 -6.39
N LEU A 50 8.63 -33.46 -5.92
CA LEU A 50 9.71 -32.48 -5.99
C LEU A 50 9.30 -31.04 -6.37
N ARG A 51 9.32 -30.12 -5.38
CA ARG A 51 9.32 -28.67 -5.59
C ARG A 51 10.63 -28.23 -6.26
N THR A 52 10.83 -28.61 -7.52
CA THR A 52 11.84 -28.00 -8.37
C THR A 52 11.26 -26.70 -8.90
N GLN A 53 11.98 -25.62 -8.65
CA GLN A 53 11.69 -24.25 -9.05
C GLN A 53 11.35 -24.14 -10.55
N VAL A 54 10.07 -24.18 -10.90
CA VAL A 54 9.63 -23.78 -12.24
C VAL A 54 9.22 -22.31 -12.15
N ARG A 55 10.18 -21.41 -12.43
CA ARG A 55 9.88 -20.06 -12.92
C ARG A 55 9.18 -20.21 -14.28
N LYS A 56 7.89 -20.56 -14.27
CA LYS A 56 7.10 -20.62 -15.49
C LYS A 56 6.70 -19.20 -15.82
N SER A 57 7.45 -18.57 -16.72
CA SER A 57 6.98 -17.38 -17.44
C SER A 57 5.64 -17.75 -18.07
N LEU A 58 4.55 -17.25 -17.50
CA LEU A 58 3.22 -17.39 -18.10
C LEU A 58 3.20 -16.44 -19.29
N VAL A 59 3.42 -17.00 -20.48
CA VAL A 59 3.18 -16.28 -21.74
C VAL A 59 1.67 -16.12 -21.84
N GLY A 60 1.18 -14.89 -21.76
CA GLY A 60 -0.23 -14.61 -21.94
C GLY A 60 -0.69 -14.89 -23.38
N LEU A 61 -2.00 -14.95 -23.60
CA LEU A 61 -2.58 -15.04 -24.95
C LEU A 61 -2.17 -13.87 -25.87
N ASP A 62 -1.73 -12.77 -25.26
CA ASP A 62 -1.16 -11.57 -25.89
C ASP A 62 0.31 -11.76 -26.36
N GLY A 63 0.92 -12.92 -26.09
CA GLY A 63 2.34 -13.19 -26.35
C GLY A 63 3.29 -12.46 -25.38
N VAL A 64 2.74 -11.74 -24.38
CA VAL A 64 3.54 -11.00 -23.42
C VAL A 64 3.97 -11.93 -22.30
N ARG A 65 5.28 -11.99 -22.05
CA ARG A 65 5.83 -12.69 -20.89
C ARG A 65 5.49 -11.93 -19.61
N ARG A 66 4.88 -12.63 -18.65
CA ARG A 66 4.54 -12.09 -17.34
C ARG A 66 5.45 -12.65 -16.25
N THR A 67 5.78 -11.81 -15.29
CA THR A 67 6.58 -12.15 -14.11
C THR A 67 5.89 -11.66 -12.83
N ASP A 68 6.20 -12.33 -11.73
CA ASP A 68 5.91 -11.83 -10.40
C ASP A 68 6.98 -10.81 -10.02
N TRP A 69 6.55 -9.62 -9.60
CA TRP A 69 7.40 -8.52 -9.17
C TRP A 69 7.47 -8.37 -7.64
N HIS A 70 6.78 -9.24 -6.90
CA HIS A 70 6.82 -9.22 -5.43
C HIS A 70 8.18 -9.71 -4.91
N ASP A 71 8.84 -8.87 -4.11
CA ASP A 71 10.02 -9.28 -3.35
C ASP A 71 9.61 -9.89 -2.00
N TYR A 72 9.46 -11.20 -1.97
CA TYR A 72 9.05 -11.94 -0.77
C TYR A 72 10.11 -11.92 0.35
N GLU A 73 11.39 -11.76 0.01
CA GLU A 73 12.46 -11.65 1.02
C GLU A 73 12.42 -10.28 1.69
N ALA A 74 12.22 -9.21 0.92
CA ALA A 74 11.99 -7.87 1.47
C ALA A 74 10.71 -7.82 2.31
N MET A 75 9.59 -8.39 1.84
CA MET A 75 8.35 -8.46 2.62
C MET A 75 8.54 -9.21 3.94
N ARG A 76 9.29 -10.34 3.94
CA ARG A 76 9.58 -11.09 5.16
C ARG A 76 10.46 -10.30 6.14
N ARG A 77 11.47 -9.60 5.63
CA ARG A 77 12.32 -8.72 6.44
C ARG A 77 11.53 -7.56 7.02
N ASP A 78 10.70 -6.89 6.22
CA ASP A 78 9.83 -5.80 6.68
C ASP A 78 8.84 -6.29 7.73
N ALA A 79 8.24 -7.47 7.57
CA ALA A 79 7.33 -8.06 8.56
C ALA A 79 8.01 -8.39 9.91
N ALA A 80 9.31 -8.69 9.89
CA ALA A 80 10.09 -8.97 11.10
C ALA A 80 10.58 -7.71 11.82
N ARG A 81 10.41 -6.51 11.22
CA ARG A 81 10.87 -5.26 11.86
C ARG A 81 10.00 -4.90 13.05
N SER A 82 10.69 -4.45 14.10
CA SER A 82 10.11 -4.00 15.36
C SER A 82 10.71 -2.66 15.77
N GLY A 83 9.89 -1.80 16.37
CA GLY A 83 10.31 -0.46 16.78
C GLY A 83 9.15 0.52 16.72
N ASN A 84 9.43 1.75 17.10
CA ASN A 84 8.45 2.83 17.06
C ASN A 84 8.07 3.15 15.61
N GLY A 85 6.77 3.13 15.31
CA GLY A 85 6.25 3.40 13.96
C GLY A 85 6.38 2.25 12.96
N GLU A 86 6.95 1.10 13.35
CA GLU A 86 7.02 -0.11 12.51
C GLU A 86 5.63 -0.71 12.30
N GLN A 87 5.43 -1.39 11.16
CA GLN A 87 4.14 -1.93 10.72
C GLN A 87 3.04 -0.86 10.65
N GLY A 88 3.41 0.42 10.50
CA GLY A 88 2.48 1.55 10.51
C GLY A 88 1.73 1.73 11.83
N LYS A 89 2.22 1.17 12.94
CA LYS A 89 1.62 1.34 14.26
C LYS A 89 1.78 2.79 14.73
N ALA A 90 0.79 3.27 15.47
CA ALA A 90 0.86 4.60 16.08
C ALA A 90 2.06 4.70 17.03
N PHE A 91 2.75 5.85 17.00
CA PHE A 91 3.83 6.14 17.93
C PHE A 91 3.26 6.38 19.34
N PRO A 92 3.83 5.80 20.40
CA PRO A 92 3.39 6.05 21.77
C PRO A 92 3.76 7.48 22.19
N LEU A 93 2.78 8.39 22.16
CA LEU A 93 2.99 9.80 22.50
C LEU A 93 3.18 10.01 24.00
N THR A 94 4.16 10.82 24.38
CA THR A 94 4.33 11.40 25.71
C THR A 94 3.75 12.81 25.77
N GLU A 95 3.62 13.40 26.96
CA GLU A 95 3.05 14.75 27.11
C GLU A 95 3.90 15.84 26.43
N THR A 96 5.22 15.63 26.36
CA THR A 96 6.16 16.51 25.62
C THR A 96 5.99 16.45 24.11
N ASP A 97 5.39 15.37 23.59
CA ASP A 97 5.23 15.17 22.14
C ASP A 97 3.96 15.84 21.60
N ARG A 98 3.05 16.26 22.49
CA ARG A 98 1.78 16.90 22.16
C ARG A 98 1.89 18.42 22.01
N VAL A 99 3.12 18.96 22.06
CA VAL A 99 3.34 20.40 22.03
C VAL A 99 3.06 20.94 20.62
N ASP A 100 2.19 21.94 20.54
CA ASP A 100 1.77 22.59 19.27
C ASP A 100 2.96 23.08 18.43
N GLN A 101 4.09 23.39 19.07
CA GLN A 101 5.33 23.79 18.40
C GLN A 101 5.81 22.76 17.37
N ALA A 102 5.63 21.46 17.64
CA ALA A 102 6.04 20.39 16.72
C ALA A 102 5.26 20.39 15.40
N TYR A 103 4.10 21.07 15.33
CA TYR A 103 3.24 21.15 14.14
C TYR A 103 3.41 22.46 13.35
N ARG A 104 3.97 23.52 13.95
CA ARG A 104 3.99 24.86 13.34
C ARG A 104 4.80 24.93 12.05
N GLU A 105 5.88 24.15 11.95
CA GLU A 105 6.83 24.26 10.85
C GLU A 105 6.40 23.50 9.58
N ASN A 106 5.74 22.35 9.73
CA ASN A 106 5.46 21.46 8.59
C ASN A 106 3.98 21.02 8.52
N GLY A 107 3.12 21.42 9.47
CA GLY A 107 1.72 20.98 9.53
C GLY A 107 1.52 19.54 10.06
N PHE A 108 2.60 18.85 10.39
CA PHE A 108 2.62 17.54 11.05
C PHE A 108 3.70 17.52 12.14
N ASN A 109 3.63 16.52 13.03
CA ASN A 109 4.55 16.39 14.15
C ASN A 109 5.96 15.96 13.68
N ILE A 110 6.86 16.94 13.49
CA ILE A 110 8.22 16.66 13.03
C ILE A 110 9.04 15.90 14.08
N TYR A 111 8.82 16.17 15.37
CA TYR A 111 9.51 15.47 16.45
C TYR A 111 9.24 13.97 16.40
N ILE A 112 7.97 13.57 16.27
CA ILE A 112 7.60 12.16 16.11
C ILE A 112 8.14 11.59 14.80
N SER A 113 8.13 12.38 13.73
CA SER A 113 8.70 11.99 12.44
C SER A 113 10.20 11.64 12.53
N ASP A 114 10.97 12.35 13.36
CA ASP A 114 12.40 12.14 13.57
C ASP A 114 12.67 10.89 14.45
N GLN A 115 11.77 10.57 15.37
CA GLN A 115 11.87 9.36 16.21
C GLN A 115 11.48 8.07 15.48
N ILE A 116 10.84 8.18 14.31
CA ILE A 116 10.45 7.04 13.49
C ILE A 116 11.53 6.77 12.45
N SER A 117 11.96 5.52 12.33
CA SER A 117 12.94 5.07 11.34
C SER A 117 12.62 5.58 9.92
N LEU A 118 13.65 6.09 9.22
CA LEU A 118 13.56 6.46 7.80
C LEU A 118 13.19 5.26 6.92
N ASN A 119 13.55 4.05 7.35
CA ASN A 119 13.22 2.80 6.69
C ASN A 119 12.17 2.01 7.49
N ARG A 120 11.11 2.64 7.96
CA ARG A 120 10.04 1.91 8.66
C ARG A 120 9.30 0.94 7.73
N SER A 121 8.90 -0.20 8.27
CA SER A 121 7.97 -1.14 7.64
C SER A 121 6.52 -0.61 7.68
N LEU A 122 5.72 -1.02 6.71
CA LEU A 122 4.31 -0.66 6.58
C LEU A 122 3.45 -1.93 6.53
N PRO A 123 2.21 -1.88 7.03
CA PRO A 123 1.31 -3.02 6.95
C PRO A 123 0.81 -3.18 5.52
N ASP A 124 0.70 -4.41 5.05
CA ASP A 124 0.15 -4.70 3.73
C ASP A 124 -1.38 -4.68 3.78
N ILE A 125 -1.97 -3.52 3.48
CA ILE A 125 -3.43 -3.30 3.43
C ILE A 125 -4.03 -3.52 2.04
N ARG A 126 -3.25 -4.05 1.08
CA ARG A 126 -3.72 -4.29 -0.29
C ARG A 126 -4.79 -5.38 -0.30
N HIS A 127 -5.65 -5.37 -1.32
CA HIS A 127 -6.62 -6.44 -1.55
C HIS A 127 -5.90 -7.79 -1.74
N ALA A 128 -6.45 -8.89 -1.22
CA ALA A 128 -5.80 -10.21 -1.27
C ALA A 128 -5.36 -10.62 -2.70
N ASN A 129 -6.21 -10.35 -3.70
CA ASN A 129 -5.93 -10.61 -5.11
C ASN A 129 -4.71 -9.87 -5.67
N CYS A 130 -4.24 -8.77 -5.04
CA CYS A 130 -3.05 -8.04 -5.49
C CYS A 130 -1.78 -8.88 -5.38
N LYS A 131 -1.70 -9.80 -4.39
CA LYS A 131 -0.53 -10.67 -4.18
C LYS A 131 -0.33 -11.70 -5.29
N GLN A 132 -1.39 -11.98 -6.05
CA GLN A 132 -1.38 -12.96 -7.13
C GLN A 132 -1.24 -12.29 -8.52
N LYS A 133 -1.14 -10.95 -8.57
CA LYS A 133 -1.04 -10.22 -9.85
C LYS A 133 0.35 -10.37 -10.45
N LEU A 134 0.37 -10.74 -11.73
CA LEU A 134 1.56 -10.79 -12.57
C LEU A 134 1.54 -9.64 -13.57
N TYR A 135 2.70 -9.04 -13.81
CA TYR A 135 2.87 -7.92 -14.74
C TYR A 135 3.84 -8.31 -15.86
N ALA A 136 3.90 -7.50 -16.90
CA ALA A 136 4.87 -7.69 -17.98
C ALA A 136 6.30 -7.74 -17.42
N GLU A 137 7.13 -8.63 -17.97
CA GLU A 137 8.55 -8.73 -17.60
C GLU A 137 9.35 -7.51 -18.07
N LYS A 138 8.96 -6.94 -19.21
CA LYS A 138 9.54 -5.71 -19.76
C LYS A 138 8.60 -4.56 -19.49
N LEU A 139 8.98 -3.70 -18.55
CA LEU A 139 8.30 -2.45 -18.24
C LEU A 139 9.19 -1.27 -18.66
N PRO A 140 8.60 -0.12 -19.05
CA PRO A 140 9.37 1.09 -19.28
C PRO A 140 10.03 1.55 -17.97
N ASN A 141 11.19 2.19 -18.08
CA ASN A 141 11.81 2.86 -16.96
C ASN A 141 11.04 4.16 -16.61
N THR A 142 11.19 4.62 -15.38
CA THR A 142 10.54 5.84 -14.89
C THR A 142 11.52 6.75 -14.17
N SER A 143 11.42 8.05 -14.42
CA SER A 143 12.10 9.09 -13.65
C SER A 143 11.14 9.60 -12.57
N ILE A 144 11.59 9.54 -11.31
CA ILE A 144 10.76 9.92 -10.15
C ILE A 144 11.15 11.33 -9.74
N ILE A 145 10.21 12.28 -9.88
CA ILE A 145 10.42 13.70 -9.56
C ILE A 145 9.69 14.01 -8.25
N ILE A 146 10.43 14.53 -7.27
CA ILE A 146 9.90 14.91 -5.95
C ILE A 146 10.15 16.41 -5.76
N PRO A 147 9.15 17.27 -6.03
CA PRO A 147 9.22 18.67 -5.65
C PRO A 147 9.08 18.82 -4.14
N PHE A 148 9.87 19.69 -3.54
CA PHE A 148 9.77 20.01 -2.11
C PHE A 148 9.97 21.51 -1.86
N HIS A 149 9.25 22.04 -0.87
CA HIS A 149 9.41 23.41 -0.40
C HIS A 149 9.34 23.41 1.12
N ASN A 150 10.43 23.79 1.79
CA ASN A 150 10.51 23.87 3.24
C ASN A 150 10.06 22.57 3.96
N GLU A 151 10.22 21.40 3.33
CA GLU A 151 9.80 20.10 3.86
C GLU A 151 10.64 19.69 5.08
N GLY A 152 10.05 18.92 6.01
CA GLY A 152 10.81 18.30 7.11
C GLY A 152 11.83 17.28 6.59
N TRP A 153 13.04 17.29 7.14
CA TRP A 153 14.14 16.43 6.67
C TRP A 153 13.84 14.93 6.78
N SER A 154 13.33 14.48 7.93
CA SER A 154 12.99 13.06 8.15
C SER A 154 11.86 12.57 7.24
N SER A 155 10.88 13.42 6.97
CA SER A 155 9.80 13.16 6.01
C SER A 155 10.31 13.02 4.59
N LEU A 156 11.11 13.98 4.11
CA LEU A 156 11.68 13.95 2.76
C LEU A 156 12.57 12.72 2.56
N LEU A 157 13.49 12.46 3.49
CA LEU A 157 14.36 11.29 3.41
C LEU A 157 13.60 9.97 3.46
N ARG A 158 12.55 9.87 4.29
CA ARG A 158 11.73 8.65 4.35
C ARG A 158 10.97 8.39 3.04
N THR A 159 10.56 9.44 2.33
CA THR A 159 10.01 9.32 0.96
C THR A 159 11.05 8.73 0.02
N VAL A 160 12.27 9.30 0.01
CA VAL A 160 13.37 8.81 -0.84
C VAL A 160 13.74 7.36 -0.50
N HIS A 161 13.90 7.03 0.77
CA HIS A 161 14.19 5.66 1.22
C HIS A 161 13.09 4.67 0.83
N SER A 162 11.81 5.06 0.92
CA SER A 162 10.71 4.21 0.51
C SER A 162 10.75 3.93 -1.00
N VAL A 163 11.05 4.94 -1.82
CA VAL A 163 11.21 4.78 -3.26
C VAL A 163 12.34 3.80 -3.56
N LEU A 164 13.53 4.03 -3.00
CA LEU A 164 14.72 3.22 -3.28
C LEU A 164 14.57 1.76 -2.81
N ASN A 165 13.94 1.53 -1.65
CA ASN A 165 13.86 0.18 -1.06
C ASN A 165 12.68 -0.65 -1.60
N ARG A 166 11.62 -0.01 -2.10
CA ARG A 166 10.38 -0.70 -2.53
C ARG A 166 10.13 -0.67 -4.03
N SER A 167 11.00 -0.03 -4.79
CA SER A 167 10.93 0.00 -6.25
C SER A 167 12.06 -0.85 -6.83
N PRO A 168 11.79 -1.74 -7.80
CA PRO A 168 12.85 -2.50 -8.46
C PRO A 168 13.86 -1.56 -9.13
N PRO A 169 15.17 -1.66 -8.83
CA PRO A 169 16.17 -0.69 -9.28
C PRO A 169 16.28 -0.60 -10.81
N GLN A 170 16.02 -1.70 -11.52
CA GLN A 170 16.02 -1.73 -12.98
C GLN A 170 14.91 -0.91 -13.64
N LEU A 171 13.85 -0.56 -12.90
CA LEU A 171 12.74 0.25 -13.40
C LEU A 171 12.94 1.74 -13.11
N ILE A 172 13.89 2.10 -12.25
CA ILE A 172 14.16 3.49 -11.87
C ILE A 172 15.26 4.02 -12.78
N ALA A 173 14.96 5.02 -13.60
CA ALA A 173 15.97 5.72 -14.38
C ALA A 173 16.81 6.65 -13.48
N GLU A 174 16.12 7.45 -12.67
CA GLU A 174 16.67 8.45 -11.78
C GLU A 174 15.62 8.91 -10.75
N VAL A 175 16.10 9.45 -9.63
CA VAL A 175 15.27 10.18 -8.65
C VAL A 175 15.78 11.61 -8.62
N ILE A 176 14.88 12.55 -8.92
CA ILE A 176 15.16 13.97 -9.01
C ILE A 176 14.45 14.67 -7.85
N LEU A 177 15.23 15.28 -6.96
CA LEU A 177 14.71 16.20 -5.96
C LEU A 177 14.73 17.61 -6.55
N VAL A 178 13.59 18.30 -6.51
CA VAL A 178 13.44 19.67 -7.01
C VAL A 178 13.11 20.58 -5.84
N ASP A 179 14.05 21.45 -5.49
CA ASP A 179 13.84 22.47 -4.47
C ASP A 179 13.08 23.67 -5.05
N ASP A 180 11.86 23.90 -4.57
CA ASP A 180 11.04 25.05 -4.92
C ASP A 180 11.36 26.23 -3.98
N PHE A 181 12.62 26.68 -4.01
CA PHE A 181 13.10 27.84 -3.26
C PHE A 181 12.83 27.75 -1.74
N SER A 182 13.35 26.71 -1.09
CA SER A 182 13.27 26.57 0.37
C SER A 182 14.10 27.63 1.10
N ASP A 183 13.58 28.13 2.21
CA ASP A 183 14.20 29.16 3.06
C ASP A 183 14.96 28.58 4.26
N LYS A 184 14.87 27.27 4.52
CA LYS A 184 15.50 26.60 5.67
C LYS A 184 17.02 26.47 5.51
N ASP A 185 17.77 26.78 6.57
CA ASP A 185 19.25 26.74 6.62
C ASP A 185 19.87 25.34 6.55
N ASN A 186 19.06 24.28 6.58
CA ASN A 186 19.53 22.89 6.44
C ASN A 186 19.84 22.50 4.97
N THR A 187 19.73 23.47 4.06
CA THR A 187 20.11 23.37 2.65
C THR A 187 21.59 23.77 2.53
N PRO A 188 22.42 23.10 1.71
CA PRO A 188 23.86 23.40 1.62
C PRO A 188 24.15 24.90 1.37
N PRO A 189 25.31 25.41 1.84
CA PRO A 189 25.59 26.84 1.97
C PRO A 189 25.46 27.66 0.67
N PRO A 190 25.32 29.00 0.77
CA PRO A 190 24.98 29.91 -0.33
C PRO A 190 25.87 29.85 -1.58
N CYS A 191 27.07 29.28 -1.50
CA CYS A 191 27.94 29.07 -2.66
C CYS A 191 27.39 28.03 -3.66
N ALA A 192 26.34 27.27 -3.29
CA ALA A 192 25.59 26.39 -4.17
C ALA A 192 24.31 27.05 -4.76
N ARG A 193 24.04 28.33 -4.42
CA ARG A 193 22.80 29.06 -4.70
C ARG A 193 22.74 29.73 -6.09
N LYS A 194 23.27 29.05 -7.13
CA LYS A 194 23.18 29.56 -8.52
C LYS A 194 22.61 28.56 -9.53
N TYR A 195 22.22 27.38 -9.09
CA TYR A 195 21.57 26.40 -9.96
C TYR A 195 20.29 25.93 -9.27
N HIS A 196 19.17 26.01 -10.00
CA HIS A 196 17.99 25.19 -9.77
C HIS A 196 18.47 23.78 -9.37
N PHE A 197 18.34 23.44 -8.08
CA PHE A 197 19.07 22.31 -7.52
C PHE A 197 18.35 21.02 -7.90
N VAL A 198 18.68 20.48 -9.07
CA VAL A 198 18.29 19.13 -9.50
C VAL A 198 19.29 18.18 -8.87
N GLN A 199 18.99 17.64 -7.69
CA GLN A 199 19.82 16.58 -7.13
C GLN A 199 19.42 15.25 -7.79
N ILE A 200 20.19 14.85 -8.80
CA ILE A 200 20.05 13.53 -9.42
C ILE A 200 20.69 12.52 -8.47
N LEU A 201 19.87 11.78 -7.72
CA LEU A 201 20.31 10.60 -6.97
C LEU A 201 20.52 9.44 -7.94
N ARG A 202 21.60 9.51 -8.72
CA ARG A 202 22.12 8.39 -9.51
C ARG A 202 23.50 7.99 -9.00
N ARG A 203 23.54 7.54 -7.75
CA ARG A 203 24.62 6.69 -7.26
C ARG A 203 24.00 5.37 -6.83
N VAL A 204 24.03 4.43 -7.77
CA VAL A 204 24.01 3.00 -7.43
C VAL A 204 25.06 2.82 -6.33
N LEU A 205 24.63 2.23 -5.23
CA LEU A 205 25.38 1.96 -4.01
C LEU A 205 26.78 1.39 -4.33
N GLU A 206 27.81 2.24 -4.27
CA GLU A 206 29.16 1.84 -3.87
C GLU A 206 29.36 2.39 -2.44
N PHE A 207 28.92 1.59 -1.47
CA PHE A 207 29.41 1.55 -0.09
C PHE A 207 29.56 0.09 0.30
#